data_AF-A0A2A2LPG4-F1
#
_entry.id   AF-A0A2A2LPG4-F1
#
_cell.length_a   1.000
_cell.length_b   1.000
_cell.length_c   1.000
_cell.angle_alpha   90.00
_cell.angle_beta   90.00
_cell.angle_gamma   90.00
#
_symmetry.space_group_name_H-M   'P 1'
#
loop_
_entity.id
_entity.type
_entity.pdbx_description
1 polymer ?
#
loop_
_entity_poly.entity_id
_entity_poly.type
_entity_poly.pdbx_seq_one_letter_code
_entity_poly.pdbx_strand_id
1 'polypeptide(L)'
;MSNLLHYHGPTVKKLLGWRINDDEEKWAEKAIESLVKKLKKKDNACGTVEDLEYALANPGAHSKCVTITKSQDGRLQIRFRKNQPHVIYCKVWRWPDLQSHTELKAIPECTFPFEANNRTQQICINPYHYQRIEHPSAFNNYPSSSPEPIPSPLSSTTSVSPPSGMISCASSPEYMDAASSPSAFHEDAENHMRRQVIF
;
A
#
# COMPACT_ATOMS: atom_id res chain seq x y z
N MET A 1 12.05 -19.75 31.69
CA MET A 1 12.01 -19.28 30.29
C MET A 1 11.46 -20.41 29.41
N SER A 2 10.14 -20.65 29.34
CA SER A 2 9.58 -21.77 28.55
C SER A 2 8.05 -21.89 28.63
N ASN A 3 7.30 -20.80 28.45
CA ASN A 3 5.82 -20.88 28.38
C ASN A 3 5.23 -20.51 27.00
N LEU A 4 6.05 -20.08 26.04
CA LEU A 4 5.56 -19.72 24.69
C LEU A 4 5.41 -20.95 23.77
N LEU A 5 6.03 -22.09 24.14
CA LEU A 5 6.04 -23.30 23.31
C LEU A 5 4.72 -24.08 23.32
N HIS A 6 3.88 -23.88 24.33
CA HIS A 6 2.64 -24.66 24.49
C HIS A 6 1.41 -24.01 23.84
N TYR A 7 1.47 -22.70 23.54
CA TYR A 7 0.29 -21.94 23.12
C TYR A 7 0.10 -21.88 21.61
N HIS A 8 1.16 -22.11 20.83
CA HIS A 8 1.15 -22.01 19.38
C HIS A 8 1.49 -23.37 18.76
N GLY A 9 0.57 -23.92 17.96
CA GLY A 9 0.77 -25.21 17.29
C GLY A 9 2.06 -25.23 16.44
N PRO A 10 2.64 -26.42 16.16
CA PRO A 10 3.97 -26.58 15.57
C PRO A 10 4.15 -25.81 14.25
N THR A 11 3.08 -25.72 13.46
CA THR A 11 3.01 -24.95 12.21
C THR A 11 3.26 -23.45 12.41
N VAL A 12 2.65 -22.83 13.42
CA VAL A 12 2.81 -21.38 13.69
C VAL A 12 4.25 -21.08 14.07
N LYS A 13 4.85 -21.93 14.92
CA LYS A 13 6.26 -21.81 15.31
C LYS A 13 7.20 -21.92 14.10
N LYS A 14 6.93 -22.86 13.19
CA LYS A 14 7.71 -23.03 11.95
C LYS A 14 7.62 -21.80 11.06
N LEU A 15 6.41 -21.27 10.83
CA LEU A 15 6.20 -20.06 10.03
C LEU A 15 6.80 -18.80 10.66
N LEU A 16 6.82 -18.73 11.99
CA LEU A 16 7.48 -17.67 12.76
C LEU A 16 9.01 -17.72 12.65
N GLY A 17 9.60 -18.86 12.31
CA GLY A 17 11.03 -19.01 12.09
C GLY A 17 11.55 -18.36 10.81
N TRP A 18 10.65 -18.04 9.86
CA TRP A 18 10.99 -17.35 8.60
C TRP A 18 10.83 -15.83 8.69
N ARG A 19 10.45 -15.28 9.85
CA ARG A 19 10.29 -13.84 10.02
C ARG A 19 11.66 -13.15 9.99
N ILE A 20 11.68 -11.90 9.53
CA ILE A 20 12.95 -11.15 9.41
C ILE A 20 13.27 -10.29 10.65
N ASN A 21 12.27 -9.78 11.36
CA ASN A 21 12.45 -8.89 12.51
C ASN A 21 11.53 -9.28 13.68
N ASP A 22 11.98 -9.02 14.91
CA ASP A 22 11.35 -9.28 16.20
C ASP A 22 10.64 -8.08 16.83
N ASP A 23 10.81 -6.86 16.30
CA ASP A 23 10.29 -5.59 16.87
C ASP A 23 8.76 -5.64 17.12
N GLU A 24 8.04 -6.50 16.39
CA GLU A 24 6.59 -6.68 16.51
C GLU A 24 6.17 -8.15 16.70
N GLU A 25 6.96 -8.94 17.43
CA GLU A 25 6.79 -10.40 17.59
C GLU A 25 5.34 -10.80 17.94
N LYS A 26 4.74 -10.19 18.97
CA LYS A 26 3.37 -10.52 19.41
C LYS A 26 2.30 -10.23 18.36
N TRP A 27 2.55 -9.26 17.48
CA TRP A 27 1.62 -8.93 16.40
C TRP A 27 1.77 -9.92 15.23
N ALA A 28 3.01 -10.20 14.83
CA ALA A 28 3.33 -11.17 13.77
C ALA A 28 2.83 -12.57 14.13
N GLU A 29 3.01 -12.99 15.38
CA GLU A 29 2.50 -14.26 15.91
C GLU A 29 0.98 -14.37 15.75
N LYS A 30 0.23 -13.32 16.10
CA LYS A 30 -1.24 -13.31 15.91
C LYS A 30 -1.63 -13.29 14.43
N ALA A 31 -0.85 -12.64 13.57
CA ALA A 31 -1.07 -12.65 12.12
C ALA A 31 -0.95 -14.06 11.53
N ILE A 32 0.12 -14.77 11.90
CA ILE A 32 0.40 -16.14 11.43
C ILE A 32 -0.59 -17.13 12.05
N GLU A 33 -0.92 -16.99 13.33
CA GLU A 33 -1.91 -17.84 13.99
C GLU A 33 -3.29 -17.74 13.31
N SER A 34 -3.73 -16.52 12.98
CA SER A 34 -4.96 -16.29 12.22
C SER A 34 -4.90 -16.89 10.81
N LEU A 35 -3.75 -16.76 10.13
CA LEU A 35 -3.55 -17.33 8.80
C LEU A 35 -3.67 -18.85 8.82
N VAL A 36 -2.95 -19.53 9.72
CA VAL A 36 -2.95 -21.00 9.82
C VAL A 36 -4.36 -21.52 10.10
N LYS A 37 -5.12 -20.83 10.97
CA LYS A 37 -6.53 -21.19 11.23
C LYS A 37 -7.39 -21.04 9.97
N LYS A 38 -7.20 -19.98 9.19
CA LYS A 38 -7.92 -19.77 7.92
C LYS A 38 -7.59 -20.85 6.89
N LEU A 39 -6.31 -21.15 6.68
CA LEU A 39 -5.89 -22.17 5.70
C LEU A 39 -6.33 -23.58 6.09
N LYS A 40 -6.44 -23.89 7.40
CA LYS A 40 -6.96 -25.18 7.88
C LYS A 40 -8.48 -25.34 7.72
N LYS A 41 -9.23 -24.24 7.68
CA LYS A 41 -10.71 -24.29 7.58
C LYS A 41 -11.20 -24.75 6.20
N LYS A 42 -10.32 -24.80 5.18
CA LYS A 42 -10.56 -25.30 3.81
C LYS A 42 -11.71 -24.65 3.03
N ASP A 43 -12.52 -23.79 3.65
CA ASP A 43 -13.53 -22.98 2.99
C ASP A 43 -12.87 -21.91 2.11
N ASN A 44 -13.05 -22.02 0.79
CA ASN A 44 -12.75 -20.97 -0.19
C ASN A 44 -11.32 -20.40 -0.15
N ALA A 45 -10.31 -21.23 0.15
CA ALA A 45 -8.89 -20.89 0.01
C ALA A 45 -8.22 -21.80 -1.04
N CYS A 46 -7.39 -21.23 -1.89
CA CYS A 46 -6.49 -21.94 -2.80
C CYS A 46 -5.14 -22.11 -2.10
N GLY A 47 -4.58 -23.32 -2.13
CA GLY A 47 -3.32 -23.64 -1.46
C GLY A 47 -3.48 -24.05 0.00
N THR A 48 -2.52 -24.81 0.50
CA THR A 48 -2.50 -25.30 1.89
C THR A 48 -1.40 -24.64 2.70
N VAL A 49 -1.30 -24.99 3.99
CA VAL A 49 -0.18 -24.53 4.81
C VAL A 49 1.14 -25.12 4.32
N GLU A 50 1.12 -26.34 3.79
CA GLU A 50 2.28 -27.00 3.20
C GLU A 50 2.78 -26.26 1.94
N ASP A 51 1.86 -25.78 1.08
CA ASP A 51 2.24 -24.96 -0.08
C ASP A 51 2.92 -23.66 0.36
N LEU A 52 2.46 -23.03 1.44
CA LEU A 52 3.09 -21.84 2.01
C LEU A 52 4.47 -22.15 2.61
N GLU A 53 4.59 -23.23 3.37
CA GLU A 53 5.86 -23.68 3.92
C GLU A 53 6.88 -23.97 2.81
N TYR A 54 6.45 -24.60 1.73
CA TYR A 54 7.27 -24.85 0.56
C TYR A 54 7.76 -23.54 -0.08
N ALA A 55 6.88 -22.56 -0.26
CA ALA A 55 7.25 -21.26 -0.82
C ALA A 55 8.29 -20.53 0.06
N LEU A 56 8.09 -20.55 1.38
CA LEU A 56 9.03 -19.94 2.34
C LEU A 56 10.38 -20.63 2.38
N ALA A 57 10.40 -21.96 2.31
CA ALA A 57 11.62 -22.76 2.33
C ALA A 57 12.43 -22.73 1.02
N ASN A 58 11.79 -22.38 -0.11
CA ASN A 58 12.43 -22.38 -1.43
C ASN A 58 12.27 -21.01 -2.13
N PRO A 59 12.92 -19.94 -1.62
CA PRO A 59 12.89 -18.63 -2.27
C PRO A 59 13.37 -18.73 -3.72
N GLY A 60 12.63 -18.12 -4.65
CA GLY A 60 12.97 -18.13 -6.08
C GLY A 60 12.50 -19.37 -6.85
N ALA A 61 12.03 -20.42 -6.18
CA ALA A 61 11.36 -21.54 -6.85
C ALA A 61 9.91 -21.18 -7.19
N HIS A 62 9.38 -21.76 -8.28
CA HIS A 62 7.96 -21.65 -8.59
C HIS A 62 7.13 -22.31 -7.47
N SER A 63 6.16 -21.57 -6.95
CA SER A 63 5.26 -22.01 -5.88
C SER A 63 3.82 -21.62 -6.19
N LYS A 64 2.86 -22.36 -5.64
CA LYS A 64 1.43 -22.12 -5.88
C LYS A 64 0.95 -20.85 -5.17
N CYS A 65 -0.19 -20.31 -5.62
CA CYS A 65 -0.89 -19.30 -4.85
C CYS A 65 -1.36 -19.90 -3.53
N VAL A 66 -1.23 -19.11 -2.46
CA VAL A 66 -1.83 -19.39 -1.16
C VAL A 66 -2.77 -18.24 -0.90
N THR A 67 -4.08 -18.50 -0.87
CA THR A 67 -5.10 -17.44 -0.84
C THR A 67 -5.94 -17.46 0.43
N ILE A 68 -6.50 -16.29 0.74
CA ILE A 68 -7.53 -16.13 1.77
C ILE A 68 -8.70 -15.33 1.20
N THR A 69 -9.87 -15.46 1.82
CA THR A 69 -11.05 -14.65 1.46
C THR A 69 -10.81 -13.17 1.77
N LYS A 70 -11.15 -12.30 0.81
CA LYS A 70 -11.08 -10.85 0.92
C LYS A 70 -12.22 -10.35 1.82
N SER A 71 -11.92 -9.45 2.76
CA SER A 71 -12.96 -8.70 3.49
C SER A 71 -13.67 -7.73 2.55
N GLN A 72 -14.86 -7.24 2.92
CA GLN A 72 -15.59 -6.23 2.12
C GLN A 72 -14.75 -4.97 1.84
N ASP A 73 -13.98 -4.50 2.82
CA ASP A 73 -13.08 -3.34 2.70
C ASP A 73 -11.68 -3.69 2.15
N GLY A 74 -11.45 -4.97 1.81
CA GLY A 74 -10.16 -5.49 1.38
C GLY A 74 -9.13 -5.68 2.50
N ARG A 75 -9.39 -5.19 3.72
CA ARG A 75 -8.38 -5.13 4.79
C ARG A 75 -8.52 -6.30 5.76
N LEU A 76 -7.39 -6.69 6.34
CA LEU A 76 -7.32 -7.65 7.43
C LEU A 76 -7.05 -6.92 8.74
N GLN A 77 -7.95 -7.13 9.71
CA GLN A 77 -7.77 -6.63 11.07
C GLN A 77 -7.04 -7.65 11.93
N ILE A 78 -5.95 -7.23 12.54
CA ILE A 78 -5.20 -8.02 13.53
C ILE A 78 -5.06 -7.14 14.77
N ARG A 79 -5.80 -7.50 15.82
CA ARG A 79 -6.00 -6.66 17.02
C ARG A 79 -6.53 -5.27 16.64
N PHE A 80 -5.78 -4.21 16.95
CA PHE A 80 -6.14 -2.81 16.74
C PHE A 80 -5.60 -2.23 15.41
N ARG A 81 -5.01 -3.06 14.54
CA ARG A 81 -4.45 -2.61 13.26
C ARG A 81 -5.19 -3.21 12.06
N LYS A 82 -5.49 -2.38 11.07
CA LYS A 82 -6.11 -2.78 9.80
C LYS A 82 -5.14 -2.50 8.66
N ASN A 83 -4.69 -3.55 7.98
CA ASN A 83 -3.75 -3.46 6.86
C ASN A 83 -4.16 -4.39 5.73
N GLN A 84 -3.58 -4.23 4.55
CA GLN A 84 -3.84 -5.15 3.44
C GLN A 84 -3.22 -6.53 3.71
N PRO A 85 -3.93 -7.64 3.41
CA PRO A 85 -3.43 -8.97 3.79
C PRO A 85 -2.09 -9.33 3.16
N HIS A 86 -1.92 -9.10 1.86
CA HIS A 86 -0.66 -9.36 1.15
C HIS A 86 0.50 -8.52 1.72
N VAL A 87 0.27 -7.25 2.07
CA VAL A 87 1.27 -6.38 2.72
C VAL A 87 1.69 -6.93 4.07
N ILE A 88 0.74 -7.36 4.91
CA ILE A 88 1.02 -7.94 6.24
C ILE A 88 2.02 -9.09 6.11
N TYR A 89 1.72 -10.05 5.24
CA TYR A 89 2.51 -11.27 5.13
C TYR A 89 3.84 -11.07 4.38
N CYS A 90 3.88 -10.18 3.39
CA CYS A 90 5.15 -9.75 2.77
C CYS A 90 6.06 -9.03 3.77
N LYS A 91 5.49 -8.20 4.65
CA LYS A 91 6.26 -7.50 5.69
C LYS A 91 6.89 -8.46 6.70
N VAL A 92 6.13 -9.48 7.10
CA VAL A 92 6.59 -10.49 8.06
C VAL A 92 7.76 -11.32 7.50
N TRP A 93 7.70 -11.76 6.25
CA TRP A 93 8.64 -12.74 5.70
C TRP A 93 9.67 -12.21 4.70
N ARG A 94 9.54 -10.97 4.19
CA ARG A 94 10.45 -10.46 3.14
C ARG A 94 10.96 -9.04 3.36
N TRP A 95 10.08 -8.10 3.69
CA TRP A 95 10.44 -6.67 3.74
C TRP A 95 9.91 -6.01 5.02
N PRO A 96 10.65 -6.06 6.14
CA PRO A 96 10.18 -5.52 7.42
C PRO A 96 9.94 -4.00 7.38
N ASP A 97 10.56 -3.30 6.43
CA ASP A 97 10.45 -1.87 6.17
C ASP A 97 9.35 -1.51 5.15
N LEU A 98 8.59 -2.49 4.64
CA LEU A 98 7.48 -2.25 3.71
C LEU A 98 6.42 -1.36 4.35
N GLN A 99 6.11 -0.23 3.70
CA GLN A 99 5.17 0.77 4.24
C GLN A 99 3.76 0.57 3.69
N SER A 100 3.63 0.25 2.41
CA SER A 100 2.33 0.27 1.73
C SER A 100 2.19 -0.77 0.61
N HIS A 101 0.95 -1.00 0.18
CA HIS A 101 0.64 -1.90 -0.94
C HIS A 101 1.17 -1.39 -2.29
N THR A 102 1.40 -0.08 -2.44
CA THR A 102 1.90 0.49 -3.71
C THR A 102 3.35 0.13 -4.00
N GLU A 103 4.09 -0.31 -2.97
CA GLU A 103 5.46 -0.83 -3.12
C GLU A 103 5.47 -2.30 -3.57
N LEU A 104 4.31 -2.93 -3.75
CA LEU A 104 4.21 -4.31 -4.21
C LEU A 104 3.54 -4.37 -5.57
N LYS A 105 4.08 -5.24 -6.43
CA LYS A 105 3.47 -5.62 -7.70
C LYS A 105 3.42 -7.13 -7.80
N ALA A 106 2.26 -7.69 -8.13
CA ALA A 106 2.15 -9.13 -8.34
C ALA A 106 2.94 -9.60 -9.58
N ILE A 107 3.51 -10.80 -9.50
CA ILE A 107 4.14 -11.47 -10.65
C ILE A 107 3.06 -12.00 -11.62
N PRO A 108 3.36 -12.16 -12.92
CA PRO A 108 2.40 -12.65 -13.92
C PRO A 108 1.78 -14.02 -13.59
N GLU A 109 2.52 -14.89 -12.92
CA GLU A 109 2.10 -16.25 -12.56
C GLU A 109 1.08 -16.26 -11.41
N CYS A 110 0.93 -15.15 -10.68
CA CYS A 110 -0.04 -15.05 -9.59
C CYS A 110 -1.47 -15.00 -10.16
N THR A 111 -2.25 -16.05 -9.89
CA THR A 111 -3.64 -16.16 -10.36
C THR A 111 -4.62 -15.31 -9.52
N PHE A 112 -4.24 -14.96 -8.28
CA PHE A 112 -5.08 -14.21 -7.34
C PHE A 112 -4.39 -12.96 -6.80
N PRO A 113 -3.92 -12.04 -7.68
CA PRO A 113 -3.23 -10.83 -7.24
C PRO A 113 -4.21 -9.91 -6.50
N PHE A 114 -3.69 -8.98 -5.69
CA PHE A 114 -4.54 -8.06 -4.93
C PHE A 114 -5.29 -7.09 -5.86
N GLU A 115 -4.64 -6.70 -6.93
CA GLU A 115 -5.08 -5.76 -7.96
C GLU A 115 -6.19 -6.32 -8.86
N ALA A 116 -6.54 -7.61 -8.71
CA ALA A 116 -7.71 -8.21 -9.36
C ALA A 116 -8.97 -7.59 -8.75
N ASN A 117 -9.36 -6.45 -9.31
CA ASN A 117 -10.31 -5.45 -8.81
C ASN A 117 -11.79 -5.94 -8.77
N ASN A 118 -12.05 -7.09 -8.13
CA ASN A 118 -13.34 -7.73 -7.83
C ASN A 118 -13.72 -8.98 -8.64
N ARG A 119 -12.83 -9.52 -9.48
CA ARG A 119 -13.10 -10.79 -10.20
C ARG A 119 -13.02 -12.02 -9.28
N THR A 120 -12.26 -11.92 -8.20
CA THR A 120 -12.08 -13.00 -7.23
C THR A 120 -12.37 -12.48 -5.82
N GLN A 121 -13.10 -13.27 -5.04
CA GLN A 121 -13.27 -13.05 -3.59
C GLN A 121 -12.03 -13.51 -2.80
N GLN A 122 -10.97 -13.94 -3.49
CA GLN A 122 -9.73 -14.45 -2.93
C GLN A 122 -8.57 -13.52 -3.27
N ILE A 123 -7.63 -13.43 -2.34
CA ILE A 123 -6.36 -12.70 -2.47
C ILE A 123 -5.20 -13.64 -2.12
N CYS A 124 -4.16 -13.66 -2.95
CA CYS A 124 -2.91 -14.36 -2.67
C CYS A 124 -2.13 -13.66 -1.56
N ILE A 125 -1.55 -14.44 -0.65
CA ILE A 125 -0.69 -13.98 0.43
C ILE A 125 0.70 -14.60 0.39
N ASN A 126 1.00 -15.41 -0.64
CA ASN A 126 2.33 -15.95 -0.87
C ASN A 126 3.29 -14.77 -1.13
N PRO A 127 4.27 -14.52 -0.25
CA PRO A 127 5.11 -13.33 -0.38
C PRO A 127 6.01 -13.36 -1.62
N TYR A 128 6.26 -14.53 -2.21
CA TYR A 128 7.03 -14.68 -3.45
C TYR A 128 6.20 -14.47 -4.72
N HIS A 129 4.89 -14.27 -4.59
CA HIS A 129 4.03 -13.86 -5.71
C HIS A 129 3.98 -12.34 -5.89
N TYR A 130 4.76 -11.61 -5.10
CA TYR A 130 4.90 -10.16 -5.18
C TYR A 130 6.36 -9.79 -5.36
N GLN A 131 6.60 -8.76 -6.14
CA GLN A 131 7.88 -8.09 -6.27
C GLN A 131 7.78 -6.70 -5.63
N ARG A 132 8.82 -6.32 -4.89
CA ARG A 132 8.93 -4.96 -4.39
C ARG A 132 9.30 -4.03 -5.53
N ILE A 133 8.58 -2.92 -5.64
CA ILE A 133 8.86 -1.84 -6.57
C ILE A 133 9.18 -0.57 -5.79
N GLU A 134 10.09 0.23 -6.32
CA GLU A 134 10.39 1.55 -5.76
C GLU A 134 9.34 2.55 -6.23
N HIS A 135 9.01 3.52 -5.37
CA HIS A 135 8.18 4.65 -5.78
C HIS A 135 8.93 5.47 -6.83
N PRO A 136 8.31 5.84 -7.97
CA PRO A 136 8.96 6.67 -9.00
C PRO A 136 9.43 8.05 -8.52
N SER A 137 9.13 8.46 -7.29
CA SER A 137 9.28 9.83 -6.79
C SER A 137 10.67 10.22 -6.28
N ALA A 138 11.72 9.42 -6.51
CA ALA A 138 13.09 9.74 -6.09
C ALA A 138 14.07 10.06 -7.23
N PHE A 139 13.59 10.16 -8.49
CA PHE A 139 14.38 10.70 -9.61
C PHE A 139 13.96 12.13 -9.93
N ASN A 140 14.25 13.07 -9.03
CA ASN A 140 14.41 14.48 -9.41
C ASN A 140 15.20 15.21 -8.33
N ASN A 141 16.53 15.06 -8.40
CA ASN A 141 17.52 16.09 -8.05
C ASN A 141 18.91 15.59 -8.44
N TYR A 142 19.09 15.30 -9.73
CA TYR A 142 20.39 15.58 -10.34
C TYR A 142 20.27 16.99 -10.92
N PRO A 143 21.04 17.98 -10.44
CA PRO A 143 21.24 19.17 -11.24
C PRO A 143 21.87 18.68 -12.53
N SER A 144 21.13 18.82 -13.64
CA SER A 144 21.68 18.70 -14.98
C SER A 144 22.84 19.69 -15.05
N SER A 145 24.07 19.21 -14.90
CA SER A 145 25.27 19.97 -15.25
C SER A 145 25.31 20.02 -16.78
N SER A 146 24.39 20.79 -17.34
CA SER A 146 24.54 21.33 -18.69
C SER A 146 25.68 22.35 -18.60
N PRO A 147 26.75 22.21 -19.40
CA PRO A 147 27.77 23.24 -19.45
C PRO A 147 27.13 24.51 -20.01
N GLU A 148 27.15 25.59 -19.24
CA GLU A 148 26.79 26.93 -19.72
C GLU A 148 27.66 27.28 -20.94
N PRO A 149 27.10 27.89 -21.99
CA PRO A 149 27.89 28.47 -23.06
C PRO A 149 28.64 29.71 -22.53
N ILE A 150 29.96 29.68 -22.68
CA ILE A 150 30.91 30.76 -22.37
C ILE A 150 30.50 32.06 -23.09
N PRO A 151 30.46 33.24 -22.43
CA PRO A 151 30.28 34.51 -23.12
C PRO A 151 31.61 34.98 -23.74
N SER A 152 31.58 35.26 -25.05
CA SER A 152 32.70 35.90 -25.78
C SER A 152 32.75 37.42 -25.52
N PRO A 153 33.93 38.05 -25.50
CA PRO A 153 34.07 39.47 -25.23
C PRO A 153 34.00 40.36 -26.48
N LEU A 154 33.38 41.53 -26.27
CA LEU A 154 33.47 42.85 -26.92
C LEU A 154 33.25 43.00 -28.44
N SER A 155 32.34 43.92 -28.77
CA SER A 155 32.71 45.12 -29.55
C SER A 155 31.73 46.27 -29.31
N SER A 156 32.31 47.42 -28.97
CA SER A 156 31.72 48.73 -28.72
C SER A 156 31.11 49.31 -30.00
N THR A 157 29.96 50.01 -29.92
CA THR A 157 29.76 51.28 -30.63
C THR A 157 28.66 52.09 -29.95
N THR A 158 29.01 53.34 -29.69
CA THR A 158 28.25 54.52 -29.22
C THR A 158 26.91 54.77 -29.91
N SER A 159 25.92 55.32 -29.19
CA SER A 159 25.40 56.68 -29.48
C SER A 159 24.20 57.12 -28.60
N VAL A 160 24.37 58.30 -27.99
CA VAL A 160 23.44 59.42 -27.69
C VAL A 160 22.01 59.20 -27.13
N SER A 161 21.76 59.82 -25.97
CA SER A 161 20.45 60.23 -25.42
C SER A 161 20.11 61.68 -25.86
N PRO A 162 19.07 62.38 -25.35
CA PRO A 162 17.70 62.08 -24.84
C PRO A 162 16.66 63.05 -25.57
N PRO A 163 15.51 63.58 -25.07
CA PRO A 163 14.84 63.50 -23.75
C PRO A 163 13.27 63.54 -23.68
N SER A 164 12.78 63.48 -22.42
CA SER A 164 11.57 64.10 -21.82
C SER A 164 10.15 63.70 -22.26
N GLY A 165 9.30 63.38 -21.27
CA GLY A 165 7.84 63.34 -21.41
C GLY A 165 7.12 62.90 -20.14
N MET A 166 6.32 63.79 -19.59
CA MET A 166 5.63 63.83 -18.29
C MET A 166 4.27 63.11 -18.20
N ILE A 167 3.70 63.08 -16.97
CA ILE A 167 2.28 62.92 -16.52
C ILE A 167 1.94 61.53 -15.91
N SER A 168 1.73 61.39 -14.58
CA SER A 168 0.49 61.58 -13.76
C SER A 168 -0.69 60.73 -14.26
N CYS A 169 -1.65 60.17 -13.53
CA CYS A 169 -2.13 60.13 -12.15
C CYS A 169 -3.19 58.96 -12.14
N ALA A 170 -3.44 58.22 -11.05
CA ALA A 170 -4.54 58.42 -10.10
C ALA A 170 -5.40 57.14 -9.96
N SER A 171 -5.88 56.93 -8.73
CA SER A 171 -7.18 56.33 -8.33
C SER A 171 -7.33 54.80 -8.19
N SER A 172 -7.35 54.38 -6.91
CA SER A 172 -8.23 53.38 -6.26
C SER A 172 -9.73 53.48 -6.68
N PRO A 173 -10.68 52.57 -6.34
CA PRO A 173 -10.74 51.75 -5.11
C PRO A 173 -11.38 50.34 -5.13
N GLU A 174 -11.18 49.66 -4.00
CA GLU A 174 -12.05 48.75 -3.21
C GLU A 174 -13.33 48.13 -3.82
N TYR A 175 -13.54 46.81 -3.60
CA TYR A 175 -14.76 46.30 -2.95
C TYR A 175 -14.65 44.84 -2.43
N MET A 176 -14.67 44.70 -1.10
CA MET A 176 -15.40 43.77 -0.20
C MET A 176 -15.59 42.26 -0.55
N ASP A 177 -14.95 41.42 0.26
CA ASP A 177 -15.46 40.47 1.27
C ASP A 177 -16.76 39.62 1.14
N ALA A 178 -16.71 38.51 1.90
CA ALA A 178 -17.78 37.75 2.56
C ALA A 178 -18.48 36.55 1.86
N ALA A 179 -18.07 35.36 2.35
CA ALA A 179 -18.87 34.33 3.01
C ALA A 179 -20.21 33.84 2.41
N SER A 180 -20.36 32.51 2.30
CA SER A 180 -21.17 31.70 3.24
C SER A 180 -21.42 30.28 2.72
N SER A 181 -21.24 29.29 3.60
CA SER A 181 -21.92 27.98 3.55
C SER A 181 -23.43 28.16 3.75
N PRO A 182 -24.25 27.17 3.39
CA PRO A 182 -24.78 26.31 4.46
C PRO A 182 -24.96 24.82 4.11
N SER A 183 -24.98 24.03 5.18
CA SER A 183 -25.27 22.61 5.29
C SER A 183 -26.79 22.31 5.15
N ALA A 184 -27.17 21.10 4.70
CA ALA A 184 -27.62 19.99 5.58
C ALA A 184 -28.68 19.01 4.98
N PHE A 185 -28.65 17.76 5.51
CA PHE A 185 -29.73 16.75 5.66
C PHE A 185 -30.31 16.08 4.39
N HIS A 186 -30.76 14.82 4.34
CA HIS A 186 -30.69 13.56 5.14
C HIS A 186 -31.49 12.56 4.26
N GLU A 187 -30.96 11.39 3.88
CA GLU A 187 -31.74 10.42 3.09
C GLU A 187 -31.48 8.99 3.58
N ASP A 188 -32.37 8.55 4.48
CA ASP A 188 -32.49 7.18 4.99
C ASP A 188 -33.73 6.53 4.34
N ALA A 189 -33.52 5.58 3.43
CA ALA A 189 -34.55 4.66 2.99
C ALA A 189 -33.89 3.35 2.56
N GLU A 190 -34.00 2.32 3.42
CA GLU A 190 -34.27 0.92 3.04
C GLU A 190 -34.03 0.01 4.25
N ASN A 191 -35.02 -0.09 5.15
CA ASN A 191 -35.12 -1.22 6.06
C ASN A 191 -36.59 -1.57 6.33
N HIS A 192 -37.29 -2.01 5.28
CA HIS A 192 -38.62 -2.60 5.42
C HIS A 192 -38.86 -3.71 4.39
N MET A 193 -38.25 -4.87 4.61
CA MET A 193 -38.83 -6.20 4.37
C MET A 193 -37.73 -7.26 4.39
N ARG A 194 -37.64 -8.01 5.51
CA ARG A 194 -37.30 -9.44 5.55
C ARG A 194 -37.23 -9.92 7.01
N ARG A 195 -38.39 -9.93 7.66
CA ARG A 195 -38.68 -10.85 8.76
C ARG A 195 -40.03 -11.48 8.48
N GLN A 196 -39.99 -12.67 7.88
CA GLN A 196 -40.98 -13.75 7.96
C GLN A 196 -40.67 -14.74 6.84
N VAL A 197 -39.82 -15.74 7.12
CA VAL A 197 -40.02 -17.14 6.72
C VAL A 197 -39.11 -17.98 7.63
N ILE A 198 -39.66 -18.50 8.72
CA ILE A 198 -39.22 -19.76 9.31
C ILE A 198 -40.52 -20.52 9.58
N PHE A 199 -40.76 -21.55 8.78
CA PHE A 199 -41.43 -22.77 9.22
C PHE A 199 -40.33 -23.78 9.51
#